data_AF-A0A060HRH7-F1
#
_entry.id   AF-A0A060HRH7-F1
#
_cell.length_a   1.000
_cell.length_b   1.000
_cell.length_c   1.000
_cell.angle_alpha   90.00
_cell.angle_beta   90.00
_cell.angle_gamma   90.00
#
_symmetry.space_group_name_H-M   'P 1'
#
loop_
_entity.id
_entity.type
_entity.pdbx_description
1 polymer ?
#
loop_
_entity_poly.entity_id
_entity_poly.type
_entity_poly.pdbx_seq_one_letter_code
_entity_poly.pdbx_strand_id
1 'polypeptide(L)' 'MVQQDRKYQKKKAAVEKFIKKNGTTDHSIILNSIDVDYDTLMRILSELRNEGRIS' A
#
# COMPACT_ATOMS: atom_id res chain seq x y z
N MET A 1 13.94 -17.15 4.16
CA MET A 1 13.58 -15.75 4.46
C MET A 1 13.08 -14.95 3.24
N VAL A 2 12.71 -15.58 2.10
CA VAL A 2 12.38 -14.86 0.83
C VAL A 2 10.87 -14.64 0.61
N GLN A 3 10.01 -15.34 1.35
CA GLN A 3 8.57 -15.42 1.05
C GLN A 3 7.77 -14.23 1.60
N GLN A 4 8.19 -13.63 2.72
CA GLN A 4 7.54 -12.45 3.30
C GLN A 4 7.70 -11.23 2.38
N ASP A 5 8.88 -11.07 1.78
CA ASP A 5 9.14 -10.01 0.81
C ASP A 5 8.18 -10.06 -0.39
N ARG A 6 7.97 -11.24 -0.98
CA ARG A 6 7.08 -11.35 -2.16
C ARG A 6 5.63 -10.99 -1.85
N LYS A 7 5.12 -11.38 -0.67
CA LYS A 7 3.76 -11.02 -0.26
C LYS A 7 3.64 -9.52 0.00
N TYR A 8 4.63 -8.95 0.70
CA TYR A 8 4.68 -7.51 0.96
C TYR A 8 4.73 -6.69 -0.33
N GLN A 9 5.61 -7.06 -1.28
CA GLN A 9 5.71 -6.35 -2.56
C GLN A 9 4.42 -6.42 -3.38
N LYS A 10 3.71 -7.55 -3.36
CA LYS A 10 2.38 -7.64 -4.00
C LYS A 10 1.36 -6.70 -3.35
N LYS A 11 1.34 -6.62 -2.01
CA LYS A 11 0.46 -5.68 -1.29
C LYS A 11 0.82 -4.23 -1.60
N LYS A 12 2.12 -3.88 -1.58
CA LYS A 12 2.62 -2.56 -1.96
C LYS A 12 2.17 -2.15 -3.36
N ALA A 13 2.33 -3.04 -4.35
CA ALA A 13 1.90 -2.79 -5.72
C ALA A 13 0.37 -2.64 -5.84
N ALA A 14 -0.40 -3.42 -5.08
CA ALA A 14 -1.86 -3.31 -5.04
C ALA A 14 -2.32 -1.97 -4.45
N VAL A 15 -1.73 -1.54 -3.34
CA VAL A 15 -1.99 -0.25 -2.69
C VAL A 15 -1.63 0.90 -3.63
N GLU A 16 -0.44 0.87 -4.23
CA GLU A 16 -0.02 1.89 -5.20
C GLU A 16 -1.00 2.00 -6.38
N LYS A 17 -1.40 0.86 -6.95
CA LYS A 17 -2.35 0.81 -8.06
C LYS A 17 -3.72 1.34 -7.64
N PHE A 18 -4.17 1.04 -6.42
CA PHE A 18 -5.43 1.54 -5.89
C PHE A 18 -5.42 3.05 -5.71
N ILE A 19 -4.35 3.60 -5.12
CA ILE A 19 -4.22 5.05 -4.90
C ILE A 19 -4.19 5.77 -6.25
N LYS A 20 -3.40 5.29 -7.22
CA LYS A 20 -3.35 5.88 -8.57
C LYS A 20 -4.69 5.81 -9.30
N LYS A 21 -5.47 4.74 -9.10
CA LYS A 21 -6.78 4.57 -9.75
C LYS A 21 -7.87 5.45 -9.12
N ASN A 22 -7.90 5.55 -7.80
CA ASN A 22 -8.98 6.22 -7.08
C ASN A 22 -8.63 7.65 -6.66
N GLY A 23 -7.36 8.04 -6.73
CA GLY A 23 -6.89 9.37 -6.33
C GLY A 23 -6.99 9.64 -4.82
N THR A 24 -7.16 8.60 -4.00
CA THR A 24 -7.31 8.72 -2.54
C THR A 24 -6.26 7.91 -1.80
N THR A 25 -5.78 8.48 -0.70
CA THR A 25 -4.91 7.85 0.29
C THR A 25 -5.66 7.55 1.59
N ASP A 26 -7.00 7.66 1.59
CA ASP A 26 -7.82 7.38 2.76
C ASP A 26 -7.63 5.94 3.26
N HIS A 27 -7.17 5.82 4.50
CA HIS A 27 -6.79 4.54 5.08
C HIS A 27 -7.98 3.59 5.20
N SER A 28 -9.15 4.09 5.59
CA SER A 28 -10.35 3.27 5.77
C SER A 28 -10.82 2.70 4.44
N ILE A 29 -10.79 3.50 3.37
CA ILE A 29 -11.18 3.02 2.04
C ILE A 29 -10.19 1.94 1.54
N ILE A 30 -8.89 2.17 1.74
CA ILE A 30 -7.86 1.22 1.31
C ILE A 30 -7.98 -0.11 2.08
N LEU A 31 -8.13 -0.07 3.41
CA LEU A 31 -8.25 -1.27 4.26
C LEU A 31 -9.51 -2.08 3.94
N ASN A 32 -10.60 -1.42 3.57
CA ASN A 32 -11.82 -2.11 3.15
C ASN A 32 -11.71 -2.72 1.74
N SER A 33 -10.83 -2.18 0.90
CA SER A 33 -10.68 -2.61 -0.50
C SER A 33 -9.53 -3.60 -0.71
N ILE A 34 -8.51 -3.56 0.14
CA ILE A 34 -7.28 -4.36 0.04
C ILE A 34 -7.09 -5.11 1.34
N ASP A 35 -6.84 -6.42 1.24
CA ASP A 35 -6.50 -7.28 2.37
C ASP A 35 -5.08 -6.98 2.90
N VAL A 36 -4.98 -5.90 3.67
CA VAL A 36 -3.76 -5.42 4.32
C VAL A 36 -4.13 -4.93 5.72
N ASP A 37 -3.28 -5.23 6.70
CA ASP A 37 -3.41 -4.71 8.06
C ASP A 37 -2.96 -3.25 8.13
N TYR A 38 -3.41 -2.56 9.18
CA TYR A 38 -3.15 -1.14 9.38
C TYR A 38 -1.65 -0.80 9.40
N ASP A 39 -0.86 -1.57 10.16
CA ASP A 39 0.59 -1.34 10.31
C ASP A 39 1.32 -1.50 8.98
N THR A 40 0.99 -2.57 8.23
CA THR A 40 1.55 -2.80 6.90
C THR A 40 1.12 -1.71 5.92
N LEU A 41 -0.12 -1.23 5.98
CA LEU A 41 -0.56 -0.11 5.16
C LEU A 41 0.23 1.17 5.47
N MET A 42 0.38 1.52 6.75
CA MET A 42 1.16 2.72 7.15
C MET A 42 2.59 2.66 6.63
N ARG A 43 3.22 1.48 6.72
CA ARG A 43 4.57 1.26 6.21
C ARG A 43 4.64 1.42 4.70
N ILE A 44 3.70 0.82 3.97
CA ILE A 44 3.61 0.94 2.51
C ILE A 44 3.41 2.40 2.09
N LEU A 45 2.47 3.12 2.72
CA LEU A 45 2.20 4.52 2.39
C LEU A 45 3.43 5.41 2.65
N SER A 46 4.13 5.19 3.77
CA SER A 46 5.36 5.91 4.08
C SER A 46 6.45 5.65 3.04
N GLU A 47 6.65 4.39 2.65
CA GLU A 47 7.60 4.04 1.59
C GLU A 47 7.22 4.65 0.24
N LEU A 48 5.96 4.55 -0.17
CA LEU A 48 5.48 5.13 -1.44
C LEU A 48 5.63 6.66 -1.47
N ARG A 49 5.40 7.34 -0.35
CA ARG A 49 5.60 8.80 -0.20
C ARG A 49 7.08 9.15 -0.28
N ASN A 50 7.95 8.41 0.41
CA ASN A 50 9.40 8.63 0.37
C ASN A 50 9.99 8.36 -1.02
N GLU A 51 9.41 7.42 -1.77
CA GLU A 51 9.78 7.13 -3.16
C GLU A 51 9.18 8.14 -4.17
N GLY A 52 8.35 9.11 -3.72
CA GLY A 52 7.68 10.07 -4.60
C GLY A 52 6.62 9.45 -5.52
N ARG A 53 6.14 8.24 -5.21
CA ARG A 53 5.12 7.54 -6.00
C ARG A 53 3.70 8.01 -5.72
N ILE A 54 3.48 8.59 -4.54
CA ILE A 54 2.23 9.20 -4.09
C ILE A 54 2.55 10.54 -3.40
N SER A 55 1.66 11.54 -3.53
CA SER A 55 1.79 12.86 -2.91
C SER A 55 1.05 12.97 -1.57
#